data_AF-A0A8T3REY0-F1
#
_entry.id   AF-A0A8T3REY0-F1
#
_cell.length_a   1.000
_cell.length_b   1.000
_cell.length_c   1.000
_cell.angle_alpha   90.00
_cell.angle_beta   90.00
_cell.angle_gamma   90.00
#
_symmetry.space_group_name_H-M   'P 1'
#
loop_
_entity.id
_entity.type
_entity.pdbx_description
1 polymer ?
#
loop_
_entity_poly.entity_id
_entity_poly.type
_entity_poly.pdbx_seq_one_letter_code
_entity_poly.pdbx_strand_id
1 'polypeptide(L)' 'MAKIHPTALIDPGAQLAEGIAVGPFAVIESDVSIGPECRIDAHAVV' A
#
# COMPACT_ATOMS: atom_id res chain seq x y z
N MET A 1 -10.36 -3.65 -6.85
CA MET A 1 -9.05 -3.27 -7.47
C MET A 1 -8.33 -2.24 -6.61
N ALA A 2 -7.03 -2.43 -6.35
CA ALA A 2 -6.21 -1.50 -5.58
C ALA A 2 -5.91 -0.21 -6.38
N LYS A 3 -5.94 0.95 -5.71
CA LYS A 3 -5.55 2.25 -6.27
C LYS A 3 -4.18 2.63 -5.74
N ILE A 4 -3.14 2.30 -6.48
CA ILE A 4 -1.75 2.52 -6.08
C ILE A 4 -1.19 3.70 -6.88
N HIS A 5 -0.70 4.72 -6.19
CA HIS A 5 0.01 5.80 -6.85
C HIS A 5 1.32 5.28 -7.49
N PRO A 6 1.69 5.68 -8.71
CA PRO A 6 2.86 5.15 -9.42
C PRO A 6 4.20 5.41 -8.73
N THR A 7 4.25 6.36 -7.78
CA THR A 7 5.45 6.64 -6.97
C THR A 7 5.48 5.91 -5.63
N ALA A 8 4.46 5.11 -5.31
CA ALA A 8 4.49 4.25 -4.13
C ALA A 8 5.47 3.10 -4.36
N LEU A 9 6.23 2.76 -3.31
CA LEU A 9 7.12 1.61 -3.30
C LEU A 9 6.46 0.51 -2.48
N ILE A 10 6.22 -0.63 -3.12
CA ILE A 10 5.55 -1.78 -2.50
C ILE A 10 6.44 -2.98 -2.72
N ASP A 11 6.84 -3.61 -1.62
CA ASP A 11 7.55 -4.88 -1.67
C ASP A 11 6.62 -5.97 -2.25
N PRO A 12 7.09 -6.84 -3.17
CA PRO A 12 6.27 -7.91 -3.75
C PRO A 12 5.78 -8.95 -2.74
N GLY A 13 6.37 -9.02 -1.53
CA GLY A 13 5.91 -9.85 -0.42
C GLY A 13 4.75 -9.24 0.38
N ALA A 14 4.35 -8.00 0.13
CA ALA A 14 3.23 -7.37 0.81
C ALA A 14 1.88 -7.96 0.36
N GLN A 15 0.97 -8.16 1.32
CA GLN A 15 -0.37 -8.69 1.09
C GLN A 15 -1.40 -7.56 1.15
N LEU A 16 -1.96 -7.20 -0.02
CA LEU A 16 -2.92 -6.12 -0.15
C LEU A 16 -4.31 -6.69 -0.45
N ALA A 17 -5.27 -6.44 0.44
CA ALA A 17 -6.66 -6.87 0.24
C ALA A 17 -7.37 -6.07 -0.89
N GLU A 18 -8.65 -6.34 -1.12
CA GLU A 18 -9.41 -5.58 -2.11
C GLU A 18 -9.73 -4.15 -1.64
N GLY A 19 -9.72 -3.20 -2.59
CA GLY A 19 -10.21 -1.84 -2.36
C GLY A 19 -9.21 -0.89 -1.70
N ILE A 20 -7.94 -1.31 -1.52
CA ILE A 20 -6.93 -0.46 -0.89
C ILE A 20 -6.59 0.75 -1.75
N ALA A 21 -6.23 1.85 -1.10
CA ALA A 21 -5.62 3.02 -1.73
C ALA A 21 -4.24 3.33 -1.11
N VAL A 22 -3.22 3.52 -1.95
CA VAL A 22 -1.86 3.88 -1.53
C VAL A 22 -1.46 5.21 -2.16
N GLY A 23 -1.13 6.18 -1.30
CA GLY A 23 -0.74 7.53 -1.67
C GLY A 23 0.69 7.62 -2.25
N PRO A 24 1.05 8.79 -2.81
CA PRO A 24 2.37 9.02 -3.37
C PRO A 24 3.47 8.88 -2.30
N PHE A 25 4.60 8.27 -2.69
CA PHE A 25 5.78 8.09 -1.85
C PHE A 25 5.55 7.27 -0.56
N ALA A 26 4.43 6.57 -0.45
CA ALA A 26 4.26 5.57 0.59
C ALA A 26 5.20 4.37 0.35
N VAL A 27 5.67 3.76 1.42
CA VAL A 27 6.53 2.58 1.41
C VAL A 27 5.83 1.45 2.17
N ILE A 28 5.60 0.32 1.51
CA ILE A 28 5.06 -0.89 2.11
C ILE A 28 6.16 -1.96 2.11
N GLU A 29 6.60 -2.37 3.29
CA GLU A 29 7.68 -3.35 3.46
C GLU A 29 7.20 -4.80 3.27
N SER A 30 8.15 -5.73 3.22
CA SER A 30 7.86 -7.17 3.19
C SER A 30 7.14 -7.60 4.47
N ASP A 31 6.37 -8.69 4.40
CA ASP A 31 5.59 -9.27 5.51
C ASP A 31 4.45 -8.38 6.07
N VAL A 32 4.11 -7.28 5.38
CA VAL A 32 2.96 -6.44 5.72
C VAL A 32 1.66 -7.01 5.15
N SER A 33 0.59 -7.00 5.95
CA SER A 33 -0.76 -7.37 5.53
C SER A 33 -1.73 -6.21 5.76
N ILE A 34 -2.35 -5.73 4.67
CA ILE A 34 -3.28 -4.59 4.69
C ILE A 34 -4.70 -5.09 4.43
N GLY A 35 -5.60 -4.80 5.36
CA GLY A 35 -7.02 -5.17 5.29
C GLY A 35 -7.80 -4.47 4.16
N PRO A 36 -9.01 -4.95 3.85
CA PRO A 36 -9.83 -4.37 2.79
C PRO A 36 -10.22 -2.93 3.08
N GLU A 37 -10.34 -2.12 2.04
CA GLU A 37 -10.73 -0.70 2.10
C GLU A 37 -9.81 0.22 2.93
N CYS A 38 -8.64 -0.27 3.36
CA CYS A 38 -7.63 0.56 4.01
C CYS A 38 -7.07 1.63 3.06
N ARG A 39 -6.72 2.78 3.64
CA ARG A 39 -6.04 3.87 2.94
C ARG A 39 -4.70 4.15 3.61
N ILE A 40 -3.64 4.09 2.82
CA ILE A 40 -2.29 4.50 3.21
C ILE A 40 -2.04 5.87 2.58
N ASP A 41 -1.85 6.88 3.41
CA ASP A 41 -1.62 8.25 2.95
C ASP A 41 -0.17 8.49 2.51
N ALA A 42 0.04 9.65 1.87
CA ALA A 42 1.34 10.01 1.33
C ALA A 42 2.44 10.00 2.40
N HIS A 43 3.64 9.55 2.03
CA HIS A 43 4.82 9.45 2.90
C HIS A 43 4.68 8.51 4.12
N ALA A 44 3.63 7.69 4.20
CA ALA A 44 3.54 6.66 5.23
C ALA A 44 4.56 5.53 4.97
N VAL A 45 5.07 4.95 6.05
CA VAL A 45 5.95 3.77 6.04
C VAL A 45 5.28 2.72 6.92
N VAL A 46 5.05 1.54 6.35
CA VAL A 46 4.30 0.44 6.97
C VAL A 46 5.05 -0.86 6.76
#